data_AF-A0A836K4F0-F1
#
_entry.id   AF-A0A836K4F0-F1
#
_cell.length_a   1.000
_cell.length_b   1.000
_cell.length_c   1.000
_cell.angle_alpha   90.00
_cell.angle_beta   90.00
_cell.angle_gamma   90.00
#
_symmetry.space_group_name_H-M   'P 1'
#
loop_
_entity.id
_entity.type
_entity.pdbx_description
1 polymer ?
#
loop_
_entity_poly.entity_id
_entity_poly.type
_entity_poly.pdbx_seq_one_letter_code
_entity_poly.pdbx_strand_id
1 'polypeptide(L)'
;MEKVERDKHVSTVEIARELGIDKTVLNHLHKAGYKKKLDVWVPHVLESGWEVLMHPPYSPDIAPSDYHLFRSLQNFLNGVKLTSKEACENHLKQFFDQKPQKFYRDGIMALPQKWQNIIENNGAYLV
;
A
#
# COMPACT_ATOMS: atom_id res chain seq x y z
N MET A 1 17.31 1.97 2.44
CA MET A 1 16.38 3.09 2.18
C MET A 1 15.86 3.71 3.47
N GLU A 2 15.87 2.98 4.58
CA GLU A 2 15.56 3.43 5.93
C GLU A 2 16.10 4.82 6.30
N LYS A 3 17.31 5.19 5.85
CA LYS A 3 17.87 6.54 6.10
C LYS A 3 17.22 7.66 5.29
N VAL A 4 16.81 7.39 4.05
CA VAL A 4 16.07 8.35 3.21
C VAL A 4 14.65 8.55 3.74
N GLU A 5 14.07 7.51 4.33
CA GLU A 5 12.77 7.58 5.01
C GLU A 5 12.86 8.34 6.35
N ARG A 6 13.97 8.21 7.09
CA ARG A 6 14.24 8.96 8.32
C ARG A 6 14.64 10.42 8.07
N ASP A 7 15.45 10.67 7.05
CA ASP A 7 15.91 12.00 6.67
C ASP A 7 15.91 12.16 5.15
N LYS A 8 14.92 12.92 4.68
CA LYS A 8 14.72 13.22 3.27
C LYS A 8 15.78 14.16 2.67
N HIS A 9 16.63 14.81 3.47
CA HIS A 9 17.70 15.71 2.97
C HIS A 9 19.08 15.04 2.93
N VAL A 10 19.15 13.75 3.29
CA VAL A 10 20.43 13.03 3.36
C VAL A 10 21.19 13.05 2.02
N SER A 11 22.49 13.31 2.09
CA SER A 11 23.33 13.40 0.91
C SER A 11 23.57 12.03 0.28
N THR A 12 23.76 11.99 -1.04
CA THR A 12 24.14 10.76 -1.78
C THR A 12 25.41 10.12 -1.23
N VAL A 13 26.34 10.91 -0.71
CA VAL A 13 27.63 10.46 -0.15
C VAL A 13 27.43 9.75 1.19
N GLU A 14 26.53 10.24 2.05
CA GLU A 14 26.21 9.59 3.32
C GLU A 14 25.44 8.28 3.10
N ILE A 15 24.57 8.23 2.09
CA ILE A 15 23.89 6.99 1.68
C ILE A 15 24.92 5.99 1.12
N ALA A 16 25.86 6.46 0.29
CA ALA A 16 26.94 5.64 -0.28
C ALA A 16 27.81 4.99 0.78
N ARG A 17 28.23 5.78 1.78
CA ARG A 17 29.10 5.34 2.89
C ARG A 17 28.42 4.25 3.73
N GLU A 18 27.12 4.38 3.98
CA GLU A 18 26.38 3.44 4.82
C GLU A 18 26.04 2.14 4.11
N LEU A 19 25.69 2.23 2.82
CA LEU A 19 25.37 1.04 2.02
C LEU A 19 26.61 0.34 1.45
N GLY A 20 27.79 0.95 1.56
CA GLY A 20 29.03 0.43 0.97
C GLY A 20 29.02 0.45 -0.57
N ILE A 21 28.23 1.35 -1.17
CA ILE A 21 28.00 1.43 -2.62
C ILE A 21 28.56 2.75 -3.14
N ASP A 22 29.56 2.72 -4.04
CA ASP A 22 30.11 3.95 -4.67
C ASP A 22 29.47 4.25 -6.04
N LYS A 23 29.31 5.57 -6.34
CA LYS A 23 28.78 6.23 -7.57
C LYS A 23 27.42 5.79 -8.14
N THR A 24 26.93 4.61 -7.78
CA THR A 24 25.71 3.98 -8.30
C THR A 24 24.50 4.20 -7.40
N VAL A 25 24.68 4.83 -6.23
CA VAL A 25 23.61 5.15 -5.27
C VAL A 25 22.43 5.84 -5.94
N LEU A 26 22.68 6.78 -6.86
CA LEU A 26 21.61 7.48 -7.58
C LEU A 26 20.77 6.52 -8.43
N ASN A 27 21.42 5.57 -9.12
CA ASN A 27 20.74 4.56 -9.92
C ASN A 27 19.94 3.60 -9.04
N HIS A 28 20.47 3.24 -7.86
CA HIS A 28 19.76 2.41 -6.89
C HIS A 28 18.53 3.13 -6.33
N LEU A 29 18.64 4.42 -6.01
CA LEU A 29 17.52 5.22 -5.53
C LEU A 29 16.45 5.40 -6.60
N HIS A 30 16.84 5.66 -7.85
CA HIS A 30 15.90 5.69 -8.98
C HIS A 30 15.20 4.34 -9.18
N LYS A 31 15.93 3.22 -9.15
CA LYS A 31 15.33 1.87 -9.22
C LYS A 31 14.40 1.57 -8.06
N ALA A 32 14.70 2.12 -6.89
CA ALA A 32 13.87 2.01 -5.71
C ALA A 32 12.71 3.03 -5.68
N GLY A 33 12.56 3.82 -6.74
CA GLY A 33 11.44 4.74 -6.92
C GLY A 33 11.61 6.07 -6.19
N TYR A 34 12.82 6.52 -5.87
CA TYR A 34 13.08 7.83 -5.26
C TYR A 34 13.76 8.76 -6.26
N LYS A 35 13.41 10.05 -6.24
CA LYS A 35 14.09 11.09 -7.01
C LYS A 35 14.50 12.25 -6.11
N LYS A 36 15.58 12.95 -6.50
CA LYS A 36 16.10 14.11 -5.78
C LYS A 36 15.53 15.40 -6.38
N LYS A 37 14.81 16.19 -5.58
CA LYS A 37 14.23 17.48 -5.97
C LYS A 37 14.55 18.54 -4.92
N LEU A 38 15.22 19.62 -5.31
CA LEU A 38 15.65 20.70 -4.39
C LEU A 38 16.32 20.15 -3.11
N ASP A 39 17.25 19.21 -3.29
CA ASP A 39 17.94 18.49 -2.21
C ASP A 39 17.10 17.61 -1.29
N VAL A 40 15.85 17.33 -1.67
CA VAL A 40 14.95 16.39 -0.99
C VAL A 40 14.76 15.12 -1.81
N TRP A 41 14.91 13.96 -1.18
CA TRP A 41 14.51 12.68 -1.76
C TRP A 41 13.01 12.47 -1.61
N VAL A 42 12.34 12.28 -2.74
CA VAL A 42 10.90 12.14 -2.82
C VAL A 42 10.59 10.81 -3.51
N PRO A 43 9.80 9.91 -2.89
CA PRO A 43 9.21 8.77 -3.60
C PRO A 43 8.47 9.25 -4.85
N HIS A 44 8.67 8.58 -5.97
CA HIS A 44 8.11 8.92 -7.27
C HIS A 44 6.57 9.04 -7.23
N VAL A 45 5.92 8.27 -6.37
CA VAL A 45 4.47 8.32 -6.10
C VAL A 45 4.02 9.71 -5.60
N LEU A 46 4.85 10.39 -4.80
CA LEU A 46 4.57 11.73 -4.28
C LEU A 46 4.78 12.83 -5.33
N GLU A 47 5.48 12.56 -6.44
CA GLU A 47 5.60 13.53 -7.54
C GLU A 47 4.29 13.72 -8.29
N SER A 48 3.43 12.69 -8.30
CA SER A 48 2.14 12.71 -8.99
C SER A 48 1.04 13.47 -8.22
N GLY A 49 1.37 14.16 -7.13
CA GLY A 49 0.43 14.97 -6.34
C GLY A 49 -0.44 14.17 -5.36
N TRP A 50 -0.13 12.89 -5.15
CA TRP A 50 -0.84 12.04 -4.18
C TRP A 50 -0.33 12.29 -2.77
N GLU A 51 -1.26 12.33 -1.82
CA GLU A 51 -0.96 12.28 -0.40
C GLU A 51 -0.87 10.81 0.05
N VAL A 52 0.21 10.48 0.76
CA VAL A 52 0.38 9.15 1.35
C VAL A 52 -0.15 9.18 2.78
N LEU A 53 -1.19 8.40 3.04
CA LEU A 53 -1.73 8.22 4.38
C LEU A 53 -0.82 7.28 5.19
N MET A 54 -0.53 7.65 6.43
CA MET A 54 0.21 6.80 7.35
C MET A 54 -0.59 5.53 7.66
N HIS A 55 0.07 4.38 7.60
CA HIS A 55 -0.55 3.08 7.87
C HIS A 55 0.32 2.30 8.89
N PRO A 56 -0.21 1.94 10.06
CA PRO A 56 0.53 1.17 11.06
C PRO A 56 0.88 -0.25 10.56
N PRO A 57 1.99 -0.83 11.05
CA PRO A 57 2.38 -2.18 10.69
C PRO A 57 1.32 -3.20 11.12
N TYR A 58 1.23 -4.30 10.38
CA TYR A 58 0.36 -5.45 10.68
C TYR A 58 -1.11 -5.09 10.93
N SER A 59 -1.68 -4.08 10.26
CA SER A 59 -3.05 -3.59 10.52
C SER A 59 -3.99 -3.83 9.32
N PRO A 60 -4.27 -5.09 8.94
CA PRO A 60 -5.17 -5.40 7.83
C PRO A 60 -6.63 -5.01 8.11
N ASP A 61 -6.99 -4.86 9.38
CA ASP A 61 -8.31 -4.46 9.87
C ASP A 61 -8.69 -3.01 9.52
N ILE A 62 -7.72 -2.17 9.15
CA ILE A 62 -7.90 -0.81 8.64
C ILE A 62 -7.52 -0.63 7.16
N ALA A 63 -7.16 -1.71 6.47
CA ALA A 63 -6.91 -1.66 5.03
C ALA A 63 -8.20 -2.05 4.28
N PRO A 64 -8.88 -1.12 3.57
CA PRO A 64 -10.14 -1.43 2.87
C PRO A 64 -10.00 -2.56 1.85
N SER A 65 -8.82 -2.69 1.25
CA SER A 65 -8.49 -3.81 0.38
C SER A 65 -8.61 -5.15 1.12
N ASP A 66 -8.07 -5.26 2.33
CA ASP A 66 -8.06 -6.51 3.09
C ASP A 66 -9.41 -6.81 3.73
N TYR A 67 -9.91 -5.91 4.59
CA TYR A 67 -11.12 -6.21 5.38
C TYR A 67 -12.42 -6.25 4.55
N HIS A 68 -12.46 -5.63 3.38
CA HIS A 68 -13.67 -5.50 2.56
C HIS A 68 -13.54 -6.16 1.19
N LEU A 69 -12.60 -5.69 0.36
CA LEU A 69 -12.51 -6.16 -1.02
C LEU A 69 -12.06 -7.63 -1.11
N PHE A 70 -10.92 -7.95 -0.54
CA PHE A 70 -10.35 -9.30 -0.57
C PHE A 70 -11.15 -10.28 0.27
N ARG A 71 -11.72 -9.83 1.40
CA ARG A 71 -12.69 -10.64 2.15
C ARG A 71 -13.89 -11.03 1.28
N SER A 72 -14.47 -10.08 0.53
CA SER A 72 -15.56 -10.40 -0.40
C SER A 72 -15.10 -11.27 -1.56
N LEU A 73 -13.89 -11.07 -2.08
CA LEU A 73 -13.35 -11.85 -3.18
C LEU A 73 -13.08 -13.30 -2.76
N GLN A 74 -12.52 -13.51 -1.58
CA GLN A 74 -12.28 -14.83 -1.01
C GLN A 74 -13.59 -15.62 -0.90
N ASN A 75 -14.67 -14.96 -0.43
CA ASN A 75 -15.99 -15.58 -0.36
C ASN A 75 -16.54 -15.93 -1.76
N PHE A 76 -16.31 -15.07 -2.76
CA PHE A 76 -16.73 -15.32 -4.14
C PHE A 76 -15.97 -16.48 -4.79
N LEU A 77 -14.68 -16.61 -4.48
CA LEU A 77 -13.82 -17.67 -5.00
C LEU A 77 -13.92 -18.98 -4.19
N ASN A 78 -14.65 -18.98 -3.07
CA ASN A 78 -14.73 -20.14 -2.20
C ASN A 78 -15.36 -21.34 -2.96
N GLY A 79 -14.64 -22.45 -3.01
CA GLY A 79 -15.04 -23.65 -3.74
C GLY A 79 -14.80 -23.61 -5.27
N VAL A 80 -14.29 -22.50 -5.83
CA VAL A 80 -13.96 -22.40 -7.25
C VAL A 80 -12.58 -23.00 -7.51
N LYS A 81 -12.48 -23.92 -8.48
CA LYS A 81 -11.19 -24.43 -8.96
C LYS A 81 -10.69 -23.58 -10.13
N LEU A 82 -9.60 -22.86 -9.91
CA LEU A 82 -8.95 -22.07 -10.95
C LEU A 82 -8.01 -22.98 -11.75
N THR A 83 -8.48 -23.46 -12.90
CA THR A 83 -7.77 -24.46 -13.74
C THR A 83 -6.78 -23.83 -14.73
N SER A 84 -6.89 -22.53 -14.99
CA SER A 84 -5.96 -21.79 -15.84
C SER A 84 -5.90 -20.31 -15.44
N LYS A 85 -4.92 -19.59 -16.01
CA LYS A 85 -4.81 -18.14 -15.84
C LYS A 85 -6.02 -17.41 -16.42
N GLU A 86 -6.47 -17.81 -17.61
CA GLU A 86 -7.63 -17.22 -18.29
C GLU A 86 -8.91 -17.42 -17.46
N ALA A 87 -9.08 -18.60 -16.85
CA ALA A 87 -10.20 -18.85 -15.95
C ALA A 87 -10.17 -17.92 -14.73
N CYS A 88 -9.00 -17.71 -14.13
CA CYS A 88 -8.82 -16.76 -13.03
C CYS A 88 -9.17 -15.32 -13.44
N GLU A 89 -8.64 -14.84 -14.57
CA GLU A 89 -8.92 -13.50 -15.09
C GLU A 89 -10.42 -13.29 -15.35
N ASN A 90 -11.10 -14.29 -15.91
CA ASN A 90 -12.53 -14.23 -16.17
C ASN A 90 -13.35 -14.16 -14.87
N HIS A 91 -13.00 -14.95 -13.86
CA HIS A 91 -13.65 -14.89 -12.54
C HIS A 91 -13.45 -13.53 -11.87
N LEU A 92 -12.23 -12.94 -11.97
CA LEU A 92 -11.97 -11.61 -11.44
C LEU A 92 -12.80 -10.54 -12.15
N LYS A 93 -12.84 -10.56 -13.49
CA LYS A 93 -13.70 -9.64 -14.26
C LYS A 93 -15.15 -9.74 -13.82
N GLN A 94 -15.69 -10.95 -13.78
CA GLN A 94 -17.05 -11.21 -13.32
C GLN A 94 -17.29 -10.66 -11.90
N PHE A 95 -16.36 -10.87 -10.98
CA PHE A 95 -16.48 -10.35 -9.61
C PHE A 95 -16.61 -8.82 -9.60
N PHE A 96 -15.71 -8.11 -10.29
CA PHE A 96 -15.69 -6.64 -10.31
C PHE A 96 -16.91 -6.05 -11.03
N ASP A 97 -17.33 -6.66 -12.15
CA ASP A 97 -18.50 -6.23 -12.93
C ASP A 97 -19.82 -6.35 -12.13
N GLN A 98 -19.88 -7.32 -11.21
CA GLN A 98 -21.05 -7.53 -10.34
C GLN A 98 -21.12 -6.58 -9.14
N LYS A 99 -20.04 -5.86 -8.79
CA LYS A 99 -20.05 -5.00 -7.60
C LYS A 99 -20.66 -3.64 -7.91
N PRO A 100 -21.77 -3.25 -7.25
CA PRO A 100 -22.31 -1.91 -7.42
C PRO A 100 -21.36 -0.87 -6.82
N GLN A 101 -21.43 0.38 -7.28
CA GLN A 101 -20.62 1.48 -6.72
C GLN A 101 -20.76 1.61 -5.20
N LYS A 102 -21.95 1.33 -4.66
CA LYS A 102 -22.23 1.32 -3.22
C LYS A 102 -21.28 0.38 -2.45
N PHE A 103 -20.94 -0.79 -3.02
CA PHE A 103 -20.02 -1.73 -2.39
C PHE A 103 -18.67 -1.08 -2.11
N TYR A 104 -18.07 -0.40 -3.09
CA TYR A 104 -16.78 0.26 -2.91
C TYR A 104 -16.87 1.45 -1.94
N ARG A 105 -17.96 2.24 -2.05
CA ARG A 105 -18.21 3.36 -1.14
C ARG A 105 -18.30 2.90 0.31
N ASP A 106 -19.09 1.87 0.59
CA ASP A 106 -19.28 1.36 1.94
C ASP A 106 -17.96 0.85 2.54
N GLY A 107 -17.13 0.18 1.72
CA GLY A 107 -15.81 -0.28 2.14
C GLY A 107 -14.92 0.86 2.63
N ILE A 108 -14.86 1.98 1.90
CA ILE A 108 -14.09 3.17 2.30
C ILE A 108 -14.75 3.89 3.48
N MET A 109 -16.07 4.05 3.47
CA MET A 109 -16.81 4.78 4.51
C MET A 109 -16.85 4.05 5.86
N ALA A 110 -16.43 2.78 5.91
CA ALA A 110 -16.23 2.05 7.16
C ALA A 110 -14.95 2.46 7.92
N LEU A 111 -14.00 3.15 7.25
CA LEU A 111 -12.72 3.54 7.85
C LEU A 111 -12.85 4.38 9.13
N PRO A 112 -13.66 5.46 9.17
CA PRO A 112 -13.75 6.29 10.37
C PRO A 112 -14.20 5.50 11.60
N GLN A 113 -15.19 4.62 11.45
CA GLN A 113 -15.64 3.77 12.56
C GLN A 113 -14.56 2.78 12.99
N LYS A 114 -13.83 2.19 12.04
CA LYS A 114 -12.74 1.26 12.36
C LYS A 114 -11.59 1.95 13.10
N TRP A 115 -11.22 3.15 12.67
CA TRP A 115 -10.22 3.96 13.37
C TRP A 115 -10.67 4.30 14.79
N GLN A 116 -11.92 4.71 14.96
CA GLN A 116 -12.49 4.98 16.28
C GLN A 116 -12.41 3.74 17.18
N ASN A 117 -12.84 2.58 16.69
CA ASN A 117 -12.79 1.34 17.46
C ASN A 117 -11.36 0.96 17.87
N ILE A 118 -10.36 1.20 17.03
CA ILE A 118 -8.95 0.91 17.37
C ILE A 118 -8.44 1.85 18.45
N ILE A 119 -8.82 3.12 18.39
CA ILE A 119 -8.48 4.10 19.43
C ILE A 119 -9.12 3.68 20.76
N GLU A 120 -10.40 3.32 20.73
CA GLU A 120 -11.15 2.84 21.91
C GLU A 120 -10.59 1.54 22.48
N ASN A 121 -10.04 0.67 21.62
CA ASN A 121 -9.40 -0.59 22.00
C ASN A 121 -7.89 -0.45 22.28
N ASN A 122 -7.37 0.75 22.49
CA ASN A 122 -5.96 1.02 22.78
C ASN A 122 -4.97 0.39 21.77
N GLY A 123 -5.33 0.37 20.49
CA GLY A 123 -4.50 -0.20 19.42
C GLY A 123 -4.61 -1.72 19.27
N ALA A 124 -5.49 -2.39 20.02
CA ALA A 124 -5.75 -3.82 19.83
C ALA A 124 -6.55 -4.08 18.54
N TYR A 125 -6.36 -5.27 17.98
CA TYR A 125 -7.03 -5.74 16.78
C TYR A 125 -8.56 -5.73 16.92
N LEU A 126 -9.24 -5.34 15.84
CA LEU A 126 -10.68 -5.48 15.73
C LEU A 126 -11.06 -6.95 15.49
N VAL A 127 -11.85 -7.53 16.40
CA VAL A 127 -12.44 -8.88 16.30
C VAL A 127 -13.80 -8.82 15.63
#